data_AF-A0A4D9CRT2-F1
#
_entry.id   AF-A0A4D9CRT2-F1
#
_cell.length_a   1.000
_cell.length_b   1.000
_cell.length_c   1.000
_cell.angle_alpha   90.00
_cell.angle_beta   90.00
_cell.angle_gamma   90.00
#
_symmetry.space_group_name_H-M   'P 1'
#
loop_
_entity.id
_entity.type
_entity.pdbx_description
1 polymer ?
#
loop_
_entity_poly.entity_id
_entity_poly.type
_entity_poly.pdbx_seq_one_letter_code
_entity_poly.pdbx_strand_id
1 'polypeptide(L)'
;MPSSKSVRFEDLDDGVDDGLYGMKGILKKLYTQAGSYRKWARSHSKKILSWGISLAWYFTMASILTVIPLSLELQREQSVVEMEKIQVKELLAQGYPPQELQRMGMTLEPAVLNERQ
;
A
#
# COMPACT_ATOMS: atom_id res chain seq x y z
N MET A 1 -36.31 -30.81 69.67
CA MET A 1 -37.26 -30.27 68.68
C MET A 1 -36.68 -28.99 68.08
N PRO A 2 -36.40 -28.90 66.76
CA PRO A 2 -35.94 -27.67 66.16
C PRO A 2 -37.14 -26.72 65.95
N SER A 3 -37.01 -25.49 66.45
CA SER A 3 -37.99 -24.42 66.33
C SER A 3 -38.06 -23.93 64.88
N SER A 4 -39.24 -24.03 64.29
CA SER A 4 -39.57 -23.43 63.00
C SER A 4 -39.53 -21.90 63.14
N LYS A 5 -38.48 -21.28 62.58
CA LYS A 5 -38.46 -19.83 62.38
C LYS A 5 -39.30 -19.52 61.14
N SER A 6 -40.45 -18.90 61.35
CA SER A 6 -41.23 -18.27 60.28
C SER A 6 -40.40 -17.14 59.68
N VAL A 7 -39.93 -17.33 58.44
CA VAL A 7 -39.27 -16.27 57.67
C VAL A 7 -40.34 -15.21 57.35
N ARG A 8 -40.10 -13.97 57.78
CA ARG A 8 -41.03 -12.87 57.63
C ARG A 8 -40.97 -12.40 56.17
N PHE A 9 -42.13 -12.25 55.53
CA PHE A 9 -42.25 -11.92 54.10
C PHE A 9 -41.64 -10.56 53.71
N GLU A 10 -41.31 -9.70 54.69
CA GLU A 10 -40.68 -8.39 54.49
C GLU A 10 -39.20 -8.50 54.10
N ASP A 11 -38.49 -9.57 54.49
CA ASP A 11 -37.06 -9.76 54.17
C ASP A 11 -36.80 -10.20 52.71
N LEU A 12 -37.86 -10.43 51.93
CA LEU A 12 -37.79 -10.86 50.54
C LEU A 12 -37.87 -9.71 49.52
N ASP A 13 -38.38 -8.53 49.92
CA ASP A 13 -38.58 -7.40 49.02
C ASP A 13 -37.34 -6.50 48.95
N ASP A 14 -36.67 -6.27 50.11
CA ASP A 14 -35.46 -5.43 50.21
C ASP A 14 -34.27 -5.98 49.40
N GLY A 15 -34.18 -7.31 49.22
CA GLY A 15 -33.09 -7.95 48.48
C GLY A 15 -33.21 -7.82 46.95
N VAL A 16 -34.40 -7.53 46.42
CA VAL A 16 -34.65 -7.43 44.97
C VAL A 16 -34.25 -6.05 44.45
N ASP A 17 -34.50 -5.00 45.23
CA ASP A 17 -34.17 -3.62 44.86
C ASP A 17 -32.67 -3.34 44.88
N ASP A 18 -31.93 -3.90 45.84
CA ASP A 18 -30.46 -3.81 45.89
C ASP A 18 -29.78 -4.52 44.72
N GLY A 19 -30.33 -5.65 44.27
CA GLY A 19 -29.88 -6.36 43.07
C GLY A 19 -30.06 -5.55 41.79
N LEU A 20 -31.20 -4.84 41.67
CA LEU A 20 -31.53 -4.03 40.50
C LEU A 20 -30.67 -2.76 40.42
N TYR A 21 -30.40 -2.10 41.56
CA TYR A 21 -29.49 -0.95 41.62
C TYR A 21 -28.03 -1.35 41.33
N GLY A 22 -27.59 -2.50 41.82
CA GLY A 22 -26.28 -3.08 41.49
C GLY A 22 -26.11 -3.32 39.99
N MET A 23 -27.12 -3.93 39.33
CA MET A 23 -27.12 -4.17 37.89
C MET A 23 -27.09 -2.88 37.06
N LYS A 24 -27.85 -1.85 37.45
CA LYS A 24 -27.82 -0.53 36.79
C LYS A 24 -26.44 0.13 36.89
N GLY A 25 -25.75 -0.03 38.02
CA GLY A 25 -24.38 0.44 38.21
C GLY A 25 -23.36 -0.25 37.29
N ILE A 26 -23.49 -1.57 37.13
CA ILE A 26 -22.64 -2.37 36.23
C ILE A 26 -22.88 -1.99 34.76
N LEU A 27 -24.14 -1.87 34.34
CA LEU A 27 -24.53 -1.43 32.99
C LEU A 27 -24.00 -0.03 32.66
N LYS A 28 -24.07 0.91 33.62
CA LYS A 28 -23.53 2.26 33.46
C LYS A 28 -22.01 2.25 33.31
N LYS A 29 -21.30 1.42 34.09
CA LYS A 29 -19.84 1.22 33.93
C LYS A 29 -19.49 0.65 32.56
N LEU A 30 -20.19 -0.40 32.10
CA LEU A 30 -19.98 -0.98 30.76
C LEU A 30 -20.26 0.03 29.64
N TYR A 31 -21.32 0.83 29.74
CA TYR A 31 -21.65 1.85 28.74
C TYR A 31 -20.58 2.96 28.66
N THR A 32 -20.13 3.46 29.82
CA THR A 32 -19.04 4.46 29.86
C THR A 32 -17.71 3.89 29.37
N GLN A 33 -17.44 2.61 29.66
CA GLN A 33 -16.26 1.89 29.20
C GLN A 33 -16.30 1.67 27.67
N ALA A 34 -17.44 1.26 27.11
CA ALA A 34 -17.65 1.13 25.66
C ALA A 34 -17.51 2.48 24.92
N GLY A 35 -18.03 3.57 25.49
CA GLY A 35 -17.88 4.91 24.94
C GLY A 35 -16.42 5.40 24.92
N SER A 36 -15.65 5.09 25.97
CA SER A 36 -14.22 5.41 26.05
C SER A 36 -13.39 4.60 25.04
N TYR A 37 -13.72 3.31 24.85
CA TYR A 37 -13.06 2.45 23.87
C TYR A 37 -13.27 2.94 22.43
N ARG A 38 -14.48 3.40 22.09
CA ARG A 38 -14.78 3.96 20.76
C ARG A 38 -13.99 5.23 20.46
N LYS A 39 -13.83 6.12 21.45
CA LYS A 39 -13.00 7.33 21.33
C LYS A 39 -11.52 6.99 21.20
N TRP A 40 -11.05 6.02 21.98
CA TRP A 40 -9.67 5.52 21.91
C TRP A 40 -9.36 4.90 20.55
N ALA A 41 -10.21 3.99 20.06
CA ALA A 41 -10.05 3.34 18.76
C ALA A 41 -10.03 4.36 17.61
N ARG A 42 -10.89 5.38 17.66
CA ARG A 42 -10.93 6.46 16.66
C ARG A 42 -9.69 7.38 16.73
N SER A 43 -9.13 7.58 17.91
CA SER A 43 -7.88 8.34 18.08
C SER A 43 -6.68 7.55 17.56
N HIS A 44 -6.62 6.25 17.89
CA HIS A 44 -5.56 5.35 17.42
C HIS A 44 -5.58 5.18 15.89
N SER A 45 -6.76 5.01 15.29
CA SER A 45 -6.89 4.87 13.84
C SER A 45 -6.43 6.12 13.09
N LYS A 46 -6.73 7.32 13.59
CA LYS A 46 -6.24 8.58 13.02
C LYS A 46 -4.71 8.68 13.05
N LYS A 47 -4.07 8.24 14.15
CA LYS A 47 -2.61 8.25 14.28
C LYS A 47 -1.95 7.29 13.30
N ILE A 48 -2.48 6.07 13.18
CA ILE A 48 -1.98 5.07 12.22
C ILE A 48 -2.17 5.58 10.78
N LEU A 49 -3.33 6.17 10.49
CA LEU A 49 -3.61 6.73 9.18
C LEU A 49 -2.65 7.88 8.82
N SER A 50 -2.43 8.83 9.74
CA SER A 50 -1.49 9.93 9.49
C SER A 50 -0.07 9.43 9.27
N TRP A 51 0.36 8.43 10.05
CA TRP A 51 1.68 7.83 9.89
C TRP A 51 1.82 7.06 8.57
N GLY A 52 0.77 6.33 8.19
CA GLY A 52 0.69 5.63 6.90
C GLY A 52 0.74 6.60 5.71
N ILE A 53 0.08 7.75 5.80
CA ILE A 53 0.15 8.80 4.76
C ILE A 53 1.57 9.35 4.64
N SER A 54 2.26 9.62 5.76
CA SER A 54 3.65 10.08 5.73
C SER A 54 4.58 9.04 5.10
N LEU A 55 4.44 7.76 5.46
CA LEU A 55 5.20 6.66 4.86
C LEU A 55 4.93 6.55 3.35
N ALA A 56 3.66 6.57 2.95
CA ALA A 56 3.27 6.54 1.54
C ALA A 56 3.91 7.69 0.77
N TRP A 57 3.93 8.90 1.33
CA TRP A 57 4.58 10.06 0.72
C TRP A 57 6.07 9.84 0.48
N TYR A 58 6.80 9.30 1.47
CA TYR A 58 8.22 8.98 1.30
C TYR A 58 8.45 7.94 0.22
N PHE A 59 7.63 6.88 0.17
CA PHE A 59 7.71 5.87 -0.88
C PHE A 59 7.40 6.43 -2.27
N THR A 60 6.38 7.28 -2.38
CA THR A 60 6.04 7.96 -3.64
C THR A 60 7.20 8.82 -4.12
N MET A 61 7.79 9.63 -3.24
CA MET A 61 8.93 10.48 -3.60
C MET A 61 10.17 9.66 -3.98
N ALA A 62 10.48 8.63 -3.21
CA ALA A 62 11.59 7.73 -3.52
C ALA A 62 11.38 7.04 -4.88
N SER A 63 10.16 6.58 -5.16
CA SER A 63 9.81 5.95 -6.44
C SER A 63 9.90 6.92 -7.62
N ILE A 64 9.48 8.18 -7.45
CA ILE A 64 9.59 9.20 -8.51
C ILE A 64 11.07 9.45 -8.85
N LEU A 65 11.92 9.58 -7.83
CA LEU A 65 13.35 9.84 -8.01
C LEU A 65 14.10 8.68 -8.66
N THR A 66 13.64 7.44 -8.50
CA THR A 66 14.30 6.27 -9.10
C THR A 66 13.72 5.91 -10.46
N VAL A 67 12.39 5.88 -10.58
CA VAL A 67 11.70 5.39 -11.79
C VAL A 67 11.80 6.39 -12.93
N ILE A 68 11.74 7.70 -12.68
CA ILE A 68 11.77 8.70 -13.77
C ILE A 68 13.12 8.70 -14.48
N PRO A 69 14.29 8.81 -13.81
CA PRO A 69 15.58 8.76 -14.49
C PRO A 69 15.78 7.46 -15.27
N LEU A 70 15.43 6.32 -14.67
CA LEU A 70 15.49 5.02 -15.35
C LEU A 70 14.62 4.97 -16.60
N SER A 71 13.41 5.52 -16.54
CA SER A 71 12.51 5.55 -17.69
C SER A 71 13.05 6.44 -18.81
N LEU A 72 13.66 7.57 -18.46
CA LEU A 72 14.29 8.46 -19.44
C LEU A 72 15.53 7.82 -20.06
N GLU A 73 16.36 7.12 -19.28
CA GLU A 73 17.52 6.37 -19.78
C GLU A 73 17.08 5.29 -20.78
N LEU A 74 16.04 4.51 -20.46
CA LEU A 74 15.48 3.51 -21.36
C LEU A 74 14.97 4.13 -22.69
N GLN A 75 14.24 5.24 -22.62
CA GLN A 75 13.78 5.94 -23.82
C GLN A 75 14.96 6.46 -24.65
N ARG A 76 16.02 6.94 -23.98
CA ARG A 76 17.22 7.44 -24.64
C ARG A 76 17.94 6.31 -25.37
N GLU A 77 18.13 5.17 -24.72
CA GLU A 77 18.74 3.98 -25.34
C GLU A 77 17.93 3.51 -26.56
N GLN A 78 16.60 3.43 -26.45
CA GLN A 78 15.73 3.09 -27.58
C GLN A 78 15.88 4.07 -28.74
N SER A 79 15.88 5.37 -28.47
CA SER A 79 16.04 6.39 -29.52
C SER A 79 17.39 6.30 -30.22
N VAL A 80 18.47 6.00 -29.48
CA VAL A 80 19.82 5.83 -30.05
C VAL A 80 19.85 4.59 -30.93
N VAL A 81 19.29 3.47 -30.47
CA VAL A 81 19.21 2.21 -31.23
C VAL A 81 18.40 2.39 -32.52
N GLU A 82 17.28 3.12 -32.49
CA GLU A 82 16.50 3.44 -33.69
C GLU A 82 17.28 4.32 -34.68
N MET A 83 17.99 5.34 -34.18
CA MET A 83 18.84 6.18 -35.02
C MET A 83 19.99 5.40 -35.67
N GLU A 84 20.65 4.50 -34.93
CA GLU A 84 21.69 3.63 -35.48
C GLU A 84 21.13 2.72 -36.58
N LYS A 85 19.93 2.14 -36.38
CA LYS A 85 19.27 1.34 -37.42
C LYS A 85 18.99 2.14 -38.67
N ILE A 86 18.53 3.38 -38.54
CA ILE A 86 18.26 4.26 -39.68
C ILE A 86 19.57 4.59 -40.42
N GLN A 87 20.64 4.95 -39.71
CA GLN A 87 21.95 5.21 -40.32
C GLN A 87 22.50 3.99 -41.07
N VAL A 88 22.42 2.80 -40.47
CA VAL A 88 22.85 1.55 -41.12
C VAL A 88 21.99 1.28 -42.36
N LYS A 89 20.67 1.43 -42.29
CA LYS A 89 19.77 1.28 -43.46
C LYS A 89 20.11 2.26 -44.57
N GLU A 90 20.40 3.52 -44.23
CA GLU A 90 20.76 4.56 -45.20
C GLU A 90 22.11 4.27 -45.85
N LEU A 91 23.13 3.88 -45.09
CA LEU A 91 24.45 3.56 -45.64
C LEU A 91 24.43 2.28 -46.48
N LEU A 92 23.63 1.28 -46.09
CA LEU A 92 23.35 0.14 -46.95
C LEU A 92 22.65 0.58 -48.25
N ALA A 93 21.77 1.60 -48.22
CA ALA A 93 21.08 2.13 -49.41
C ALA A 93 22.01 2.93 -50.32
N GLN A 94 23.00 3.60 -49.74
CA GLN A 94 24.08 4.25 -50.48
C GLN A 94 25.09 3.25 -51.08
N GLY A 95 24.96 1.97 -50.77
CA GLY A 95 25.73 0.88 -51.39
C GLY A 95 26.98 0.44 -50.61
N TYR A 96 27.15 0.90 -49.36
CA TYR A 96 28.26 0.44 -48.53
C TYR A 96 28.08 -1.04 -48.14
N PRO A 97 29.12 -1.89 -48.31
CA PRO A 97 29.04 -3.28 -47.92
C PRO A 97 28.99 -3.42 -46.38
N PRO A 98 28.27 -4.42 -45.84
CA PRO A 98 28.09 -4.62 -44.39
C PRO A 98 29.41 -4.72 -43.62
N GLN A 99 30.43 -5.30 -44.25
CA GLN A 99 31.76 -5.50 -43.66
C GLN A 99 32.48 -4.17 -43.39
N GLU A 100 32.20 -3.13 -44.18
CA GLU A 100 32.77 -1.80 -44.02
C GLU A 100 32.00 -1.00 -42.97
N LEU A 101 30.68 -1.21 -42.87
CA LEU A 101 29.85 -0.68 -41.78
C LEU A 101 30.26 -1.22 -40.41
N GLN A 102 30.62 -2.50 -40.34
CA GLN A 102 31.17 -3.09 -39.12
C GLN A 102 32.52 -2.49 -38.73
N ARG A 103 33.36 -2.12 -39.71
CA ARG A 103 34.65 -1.44 -39.49
C ARG A 103 34.48 0.02 -39.09
N MET A 104 33.40 0.68 -39.52
CA MET A 104 32.99 2.00 -39.07
C MET A 104 32.43 2.00 -37.64
N GLY A 105 32.36 0.84 -36.98
CA GLY A 105 31.89 0.70 -35.60
C GLY A 105 30.36 0.71 -35.47
N MET A 106 29.62 0.53 -36.57
CA MET A 106 28.17 0.47 -36.53
C MET A 106 27.66 -0.89 -36.08
N THR A 107 26.63 -0.86 -35.23
CA THR A 107 25.99 -2.04 -34.68
C THR A 107 25.11 -2.69 -35.74
N LEU A 108 25.59 -3.79 -36.33
CA LEU A 108 24.83 -4.56 -37.33
C LEU A 108 23.84 -5.48 -36.63
N GLU A 109 22.64 -4.97 -36.35
CA GLU A 109 21.55 -5.83 -35.89
C GLU A 109 21.08 -6.79 -37.01
N PRO A 110 20.84 -8.08 -36.69
CA PRO A 110 20.42 -9.07 -37.68
C PRO A 110 19.06 -8.77 -38.32
N ALA A 111 18.18 -8.02 -37.63
CA ALA A 111 16.89 -7.61 -38.16
C ALA A 111 17.02 -6.68 -39.39
N VAL A 112 18.05 -5.83 -39.44
CA VAL A 112 18.27 -4.88 -40.54
C VAL A 112 18.89 -5.56 -41.76
N LEU A 113 19.71 -6.58 -41.54
CA LEU A 113 20.39 -7.33 -42.60
C LEU A 113 19.45 -8.29 -43.34
N ASN A 114 18.45 -8.85 -42.65
CA ASN A 114 17.50 -9.80 -43.24
C ASN A 114 16.40 -9.12 -44.09
N GLU A 115 16.16 -7.82 -43.98
CA GLU A 115 15.15 -7.10 -44.79
C GLU A 115 15.53 -6.96 -46.28
N ARG A 116 16.75 -7.32 -46.68
CA ARG A 116 17.26 -7.20 -48.05
C ARG A 116 17.50 -8.52 -48.80
N GLN A 117 17.31 -9.66 -48.15
CA GLN A 117 17.33 -10.96 -48.82
C GLN A 117 15.95 -11.28 -49.40
#